data_AF-U2SW68-F1
#
_entry.id   AF-U2SW68-F1
#
_cell.length_a   1.000
_cell.length_b   1.000
_cell.length_c   1.000
_cell.angle_alpha   90.00
_cell.angle_beta   90.00
_cell.angle_gamma   90.00
#
_symmetry.space_group_name_H-M   'P 1'
#
loop_
_entity.id
_entity.type
_entity.pdbx_description
1 polymer ?
#
loop_
_entity_poly.entity_id
_entity_poly.type
_entity_poly.pdbx_seq_one_letter_code
_entity_poly.pdbx_strand_id
1 'polypeptide(L)'
;MSKKVIATLIFLMFSLLSFGEFSKTKDGVLVNDSFEEWATFYGDNPSSGNVMCSLIGSTLMEISYTSEGKILQRQNDTAAILDYVNEELLYAGIVNPIKGDGYLFEIYFANNCKKFTEKDYNLVGSPTFKKTMETIFSTYK
;
A
#
# COMPACT_ATOMS: atom_id res chain seq x y z
N MET A 1 -14.46 -18.35 2.04
CA MET A 1 -14.96 -16.95 1.98
C MET A 1 -15.25 -16.62 0.52
N SER A 2 -16.45 -16.12 0.17
CA SER A 2 -16.86 -15.98 -1.24
C SER A 2 -16.10 -14.82 -1.91
N LYS A 3 -15.57 -15.04 -3.13
CA LYS A 3 -14.83 -14.06 -3.96
C LYS A 3 -15.49 -12.67 -4.06
N LYS A 4 -16.81 -12.59 -3.83
CA LYS A 4 -17.57 -11.34 -3.78
C LYS A 4 -17.18 -10.43 -2.61
N VAL A 5 -16.79 -10.98 -1.47
CA VAL A 5 -16.43 -10.22 -0.26
C VAL A 5 -15.08 -9.50 -0.41
N ILE A 6 -14.13 -10.11 -1.13
CA ILE A 6 -12.79 -9.55 -1.39
C ILE A 6 -12.90 -8.26 -2.21
N ALA A 7 -13.74 -8.26 -3.26
CA ALA A 7 -13.98 -7.06 -4.07
C ALA A 7 -14.67 -5.95 -3.27
N THR A 8 -15.55 -6.29 -2.32
CA THR A 8 -16.30 -5.29 -1.53
C THR A 8 -15.44 -4.59 -0.48
N LEU A 9 -14.43 -5.26 0.09
CA LEU A 9 -13.49 -4.62 1.04
C LEU A 9 -12.54 -3.64 0.35
N ILE A 10 -12.15 -3.91 -0.89
CA ILE A 10 -11.26 -3.05 -1.69
C ILE A 10 -11.99 -1.80 -2.21
N PHE A 11 -13.32 -1.85 -2.38
CA PHE A 11 -14.08 -0.78 -3.08
C PHE A 11 -14.55 0.39 -2.21
N LEU A 12 -14.34 0.37 -0.89
CA LEU A 12 -14.91 1.37 0.03
C LEU A 12 -13.93 2.51 0.40
N MET A 13 -13.05 2.89 -0.54
CA MET A 13 -12.12 4.03 -0.40
C MET A 13 -12.45 5.23 -1.30
N PHE A 14 -13.44 5.13 -2.18
CA PHE A 14 -13.67 6.12 -3.24
C PHE A 14 -15.10 6.67 -3.17
N SER A 15 -15.34 7.64 -2.30
CA SER A 15 -16.61 8.36 -2.32
C SER A 15 -16.45 9.83 -1.95
N LEU A 16 -15.72 10.59 -2.77
CA LEU A 16 -16.07 11.96 -3.13
C LEU A 16 -15.73 12.17 -4.62
N LEU A 17 -16.58 12.91 -5.33
CA LEU A 17 -16.47 13.15 -6.78
C LEU A 17 -15.51 14.31 -7.02
N SER A 18 -14.24 14.01 -7.26
CA SER A 18 -13.27 14.90 -7.87
C SER A 18 -12.41 14.09 -8.84
N PHE A 19 -12.60 14.30 -10.15
CA PHE A 19 -11.57 13.93 -11.13
C PHE A 19 -10.39 14.86 -10.90
N GLY A 20 -9.51 14.51 -9.97
CA GLY A 20 -8.43 15.37 -9.52
C GLY A 20 -7.16 14.55 -9.35
N GLU A 21 -6.07 15.10 -9.89
CA GLU A 21 -4.71 14.68 -9.57
C GLU A 21 -4.54 14.55 -8.05
N PHE A 22 -3.59 13.71 -7.63
CA PHE A 22 -3.20 13.57 -6.23
C PHE A 22 -3.12 14.93 -5.51
N SER A 23 -3.79 15.02 -4.35
CA SER A 23 -3.81 16.22 -3.53
C SER A 23 -3.46 15.89 -2.07
N LYS A 24 -3.21 16.92 -1.25
CA LYS A 24 -2.94 16.74 0.18
C LYS A 24 -4.04 17.37 1.02
N THR A 25 -4.46 16.67 2.07
CA THR A 25 -5.30 17.26 3.11
C THR A 25 -4.54 18.35 3.86
N LYS A 26 -5.24 19.14 4.68
CA LYS A 26 -4.63 20.13 5.59
C LYS A 26 -3.57 19.51 6.53
N ASP A 27 -3.72 18.23 6.84
CA ASP A 27 -2.84 17.46 7.73
C ASP A 27 -1.70 16.77 6.94
N GLY A 28 -1.58 17.06 5.64
CA GLY A 28 -0.50 16.56 4.78
C GLY A 28 -0.65 15.10 4.36
N VAL A 29 -1.87 14.56 4.38
CA VAL A 29 -2.19 13.19 3.93
C VAL A 29 -2.47 13.23 2.43
N LEU A 30 -1.77 12.39 1.66
CA LEU A 30 -2.00 12.24 0.23
C LEU A 30 -3.34 11.54 -0.02
N VAL A 31 -4.19 12.13 -0.86
CA VAL A 31 -5.52 11.61 -1.21
C VAL A 31 -5.76 11.71 -2.71
N ASN A 32 -6.54 10.76 -3.22
CA ASN A 32 -7.00 10.71 -4.60
C ASN A 32 -8.24 9.82 -4.67
N ASP A 33 -9.23 10.22 -5.48
CA ASP A 33 -10.51 9.52 -5.64
C ASP A 33 -10.46 8.47 -6.77
N SER A 34 -9.35 8.36 -7.50
CA SER A 34 -9.14 7.40 -8.59
C SER A 34 -8.39 6.16 -8.11
N PHE A 35 -9.09 5.02 -8.12
CA PHE A 35 -8.47 3.72 -7.95
C PHE A 35 -7.37 3.44 -8.98
N GLU A 36 -7.59 3.83 -10.24
CA GLU A 36 -6.63 3.59 -11.32
C GLU A 36 -5.32 4.37 -11.10
N GLU A 37 -5.41 5.59 -10.58
CA GLU A 37 -4.23 6.38 -10.24
C GLU A 37 -3.46 5.79 -9.06
N TRP A 38 -4.16 5.30 -8.03
CA TRP A 38 -3.51 4.57 -6.94
C TRP A 38 -2.86 3.25 -7.40
N ALA A 39 -3.57 2.46 -8.20
CA ALA A 39 -3.04 1.23 -8.80
C ALA A 39 -1.75 1.52 -9.58
N THR A 40 -1.80 2.53 -10.45
CA THR A 40 -0.64 2.96 -11.24
C THR A 40 0.49 3.50 -10.37
N PHE A 41 0.18 4.24 -9.31
CA PHE A 41 1.15 4.80 -8.37
C PHE A 41 1.99 3.70 -7.69
N TYR A 42 1.38 2.56 -7.35
CA TYR A 42 2.04 1.40 -6.75
C TYR A 42 2.55 0.37 -7.76
N GLY A 43 2.21 0.52 -9.04
CA GLY A 43 2.63 -0.38 -10.12
C GLY A 43 1.73 -1.59 -10.34
N ASP A 44 0.52 -1.60 -9.77
CA ASP A 44 -0.49 -2.60 -10.13
C ASP A 44 -1.03 -2.37 -11.55
N ASN A 45 -1.53 -3.44 -12.18
CA ASN A 45 -2.35 -3.32 -13.37
C ASN A 45 -3.83 -3.18 -12.95
N PRO A 46 -4.47 -2.00 -13.14
CA PRO A 46 -5.83 -1.76 -12.69
C PRO A 46 -6.86 -2.71 -13.32
N SER A 47 -6.55 -3.28 -14.50
CA SER A 47 -7.42 -4.22 -15.21
C SER A 47 -7.25 -5.68 -14.77
N SER A 48 -6.20 -6.01 -14.00
CA SER A 48 -5.87 -7.39 -13.63
C SER A 48 -6.65 -7.93 -12.44
N GLY A 49 -7.23 -7.03 -11.63
CA GLY A 49 -7.84 -7.38 -10.34
C GLY A 49 -6.85 -7.77 -9.24
N ASN A 50 -5.54 -7.91 -9.54
CA ASN A 50 -4.50 -8.01 -8.54
C ASN A 50 -4.06 -6.61 -8.12
N VAL A 51 -4.30 -6.27 -6.86
CA VAL A 51 -4.08 -4.93 -6.27
C VAL A 51 -3.12 -4.99 -5.08
N MET A 52 -2.30 -6.04 -5.03
CA MET A 52 -1.51 -6.36 -3.86
C MET A 52 -0.48 -5.26 -3.56
N CYS A 53 0.08 -4.62 -4.59
CA CYS A 53 0.99 -3.50 -4.37
C CYS A 53 0.27 -2.30 -3.76
N SER A 54 -0.93 -1.96 -4.23
CA SER A 54 -1.73 -0.89 -3.67
C SER A 54 -2.15 -1.17 -2.24
N LEU A 55 -2.57 -2.40 -1.94
CA LEU A 55 -2.99 -2.80 -0.61
C LEU A 55 -1.83 -2.69 0.39
N ILE A 56 -0.68 -3.29 0.09
CA ILE A 56 0.51 -3.23 0.95
C ILE A 56 1.01 -1.79 1.07
N GLY A 57 1.18 -1.11 -0.06
CA GLY A 57 1.78 0.22 -0.12
C GLY A 57 0.94 1.27 0.59
N SER A 58 -0.38 1.26 0.40
CA SER A 58 -1.30 2.17 1.12
C SER A 58 -1.34 1.86 2.63
N THR A 59 -1.29 0.60 3.02
CA THR A 59 -1.25 0.20 4.43
C THR A 59 0.03 0.69 5.12
N LEU A 60 1.19 0.53 4.47
CA LEU A 60 2.47 1.04 4.96
C LEU A 60 2.51 2.58 5.00
N MET A 61 1.85 3.23 4.04
CA MET A 61 1.67 4.68 4.05
C MET A 61 0.81 5.14 5.22
N GLU A 62 -0.29 4.43 5.51
CA GLU A 62 -1.18 4.72 6.63
C GLU A 62 -0.46 4.59 7.98
N ILE A 63 0.30 3.51 8.18
CA ILE A 63 1.15 3.29 9.35
C ILE A 63 2.15 4.45 9.50
N SER A 64 2.79 4.86 8.40
CA SER A 64 3.76 5.94 8.40
C SER A 64 3.13 7.28 8.78
N TYR A 65 2.01 7.63 8.18
CA TYR A 65 1.25 8.84 8.51
C TYR A 65 0.78 8.86 9.97
N THR A 66 0.30 7.73 10.47
CA THR A 66 -0.11 7.58 11.88
C THR A 66 1.07 7.80 12.82
N SER A 67 2.23 7.21 12.51
CA SER A 67 3.46 7.40 13.31
C SER A 67 3.98 8.84 13.31
N GLU A 68 3.67 9.60 12.25
CA GLU A 68 4.02 11.01 12.10
C GLU A 68 2.97 11.96 12.72
N GLY A 69 1.90 11.42 13.31
CA GLY A 69 0.84 12.20 13.94
C GLY A 69 -0.13 12.86 12.97
N LYS A 70 -0.16 12.44 11.70
CA LYS A 70 -1.13 12.96 10.72
C LYS A 70 -2.53 12.44 11.02
N ILE A 71 -3.53 13.30 10.83
CA ILE A 71 -4.92 12.96 11.07
C ILE A 71 -5.53 12.36 9.79
N LEU A 72 -5.77 11.06 9.82
CA LEU A 72 -6.45 10.33 8.76
C LEU A 72 -7.97 10.46 8.92
N GLN A 73 -8.70 10.60 7.81
CA GLN A 73 -10.17 10.64 7.87
C GLN A 73 -10.77 9.30 8.33
N ARG A 74 -10.10 8.20 8.02
CA ARG A 74 -10.43 6.84 8.45
C ARG A 74 -9.13 6.13 8.79
N GLN A 75 -9.13 5.39 9.89
CA GLN A 75 -8.08 4.46 10.26
C GLN A 75 -8.56 3.04 10.00
N ASN A 76 -7.75 2.27 9.33
CA ASN A 76 -7.96 0.84 9.11
C ASN A 76 -7.21 0.05 10.17
N ASP A 77 -7.61 -1.21 10.34
CA ASP A 77 -6.82 -2.18 11.11
C ASP A 77 -5.64 -2.64 10.26
N THR A 78 -4.58 -1.83 10.26
CA THR A 78 -3.40 -2.04 9.41
C THR A 78 -2.68 -3.34 9.75
N ALA A 79 -2.73 -3.79 11.01
CA ALA A 79 -2.18 -5.09 11.41
C ALA A 79 -2.96 -6.24 10.79
N ALA A 80 -4.30 -6.23 10.92
CA ALA A 80 -5.13 -7.27 10.32
C ALA A 80 -5.03 -7.32 8.79
N ILE A 81 -4.85 -6.17 8.13
CA ILE A 81 -4.63 -6.13 6.68
C ILE A 81 -3.31 -6.79 6.30
N LEU A 82 -2.21 -6.47 6.99
CA LEU A 82 -0.90 -7.06 6.68
C LEU A 82 -0.85 -8.55 7.02
N ASP A 83 -1.53 -9.00 8.08
CA ASP A 83 -1.68 -10.41 8.41
C ASP A 83 -2.42 -11.16 7.30
N TYR A 84 -3.55 -10.63 6.84
CA TYR A 84 -4.29 -11.18 5.70
C TYR A 84 -3.41 -11.27 4.44
N VAL A 85 -2.65 -10.21 4.13
CA VAL A 85 -1.73 -10.24 2.98
C VAL A 85 -0.71 -11.37 3.14
N ASN A 86 -0.08 -11.51 4.30
CA ASN A 86 0.89 -12.58 4.54
C ASN A 86 0.27 -13.97 4.36
N GLU A 87 -0.94 -14.19 4.86
CA GLU A 87 -1.68 -15.45 4.67
C GLU A 87 -1.94 -15.76 3.20
N GLU A 88 -2.41 -14.78 2.42
CA GLU A 88 -2.68 -14.95 0.98
C GLU A 88 -1.39 -15.22 0.20
N LEU A 89 -0.30 -14.54 0.53
CA LEU A 89 1.00 -14.76 -0.10
C LEU A 89 1.55 -16.15 0.23
N LEU A 90 1.39 -16.60 1.47
CA LEU A 90 1.76 -17.96 1.88
C LEU A 90 0.93 -19.01 1.12
N TYR A 91 -0.38 -18.79 0.99
CA TYR A 91 -1.27 -19.68 0.22
C TYR A 91 -0.90 -19.72 -1.27
N ALA A 92 -0.43 -18.59 -1.82
CA ALA A 92 0.11 -18.51 -3.18
C ALA A 92 1.48 -19.19 -3.35
N GLY A 93 2.06 -19.74 -2.28
CA GLY A 93 3.33 -20.45 -2.29
C GLY A 93 4.55 -19.52 -2.20
N ILE A 94 4.37 -18.24 -1.85
CA ILE A 94 5.49 -17.36 -1.56
C ILE A 94 6.05 -17.74 -0.20
N VAL A 95 7.34 -18.07 -0.20
CA VAL A 95 8.09 -18.44 1.00
C VAL A 95 9.18 -17.42 1.26
N ASN A 96 9.42 -17.12 2.52
CA ASN A 96 10.49 -16.21 2.92
C ASN A 96 11.86 -16.90 2.74
N PRO A 97 12.74 -16.40 1.85
CA PRO A 97 14.05 -16.99 1.64
C PRO A 97 15.05 -16.62 2.75
N ILE A 98 14.73 -15.62 3.58
CA ILE A 98 15.55 -15.18 4.72
C ILE A 98 15.07 -15.92 5.98
N LYS A 99 15.98 -16.63 6.66
CA LYS A 99 15.68 -17.29 7.94
C LYS A 99 15.30 -16.24 9.00
N GLY A 100 14.02 -16.17 9.35
CA GLY A 100 13.45 -15.28 10.37
C GLY A 100 12.01 -14.88 10.07
N ASP A 101 11.39 -14.09 10.95
CA ASP A 101 10.01 -13.59 10.85
C ASP A 101 9.84 -12.46 9.82
N GLY A 102 10.52 -12.55 8.67
CA GLY A 102 10.36 -11.53 7.63
C GLY A 102 8.95 -11.59 7.05
N TYR A 103 8.31 -10.43 6.96
CA TYR A 103 6.94 -10.32 6.49
C TYR A 103 6.89 -10.55 4.97
N LEU A 104 6.13 -11.55 4.53
CA LEU A 104 6.00 -11.93 3.11
C LEU A 104 5.57 -10.76 2.23
N PHE A 105 4.78 -9.83 2.78
CA PHE A 105 4.38 -8.61 2.08
C PHE A 105 5.59 -7.75 1.65
N GLU A 106 6.66 -7.65 2.45
CA GLU A 106 7.85 -6.85 2.09
C GLU A 106 8.58 -7.48 0.91
N ILE A 107 8.74 -8.80 0.94
CA ILE A 107 9.38 -9.58 -0.14
C ILE A 107 8.57 -9.44 -1.42
N TYR A 108 7.24 -9.62 -1.32
CA TYR A 108 6.36 -9.45 -2.46
C TYR A 108 6.47 -8.04 -3.03
N PHE A 109 6.44 -7.03 -2.17
CA PHE A 109 6.48 -5.63 -2.58
C PHE A 109 7.80 -5.31 -3.30
N ALA A 110 8.93 -5.71 -2.74
CA ALA A 110 10.25 -5.46 -3.33
C ALA A 110 10.40 -6.07 -4.74
N ASN A 111 9.83 -7.26 -4.95
CA ASN A 111 9.98 -8.03 -6.19
C ASN A 111 8.97 -7.66 -7.28
N ASN A 112 7.77 -7.21 -6.91
CA ASN A 112 6.65 -7.08 -7.85
C ASN A 112 6.13 -5.65 -8.02
N CYS A 113 6.41 -4.75 -7.06
CA CYS A 113 5.81 -3.43 -7.04
C CYS A 113 6.76 -2.34 -7.55
N LYS A 114 6.18 -1.19 -7.92
CA LYS A 114 6.95 -0.06 -8.45
C LYS A 114 7.94 0.46 -7.40
N LYS A 115 9.21 0.62 -7.80
CA LYS A 115 10.18 1.43 -7.05
C LYS A 115 9.83 2.90 -7.15
N PHE A 116 9.75 3.57 -6.02
CA PHE A 116 9.43 4.99 -5.94
C PHE A 116 10.60 5.87 -6.34
N THR A 117 10.28 6.95 -7.03
CA THR A 117 11.22 8.04 -7.33
C THR A 117 11.20 9.09 -6.22
N GLU A 118 12.19 9.99 -6.19
CA GLU A 118 12.14 11.15 -5.29
C GLU A 118 10.89 12.01 -5.50
N LYS A 119 10.39 12.12 -6.74
CA LYS A 119 9.13 12.81 -7.02
C LYS A 119 7.96 12.14 -6.30
N ASP A 120 7.89 10.81 -6.35
CA ASP A 120 6.84 10.05 -5.66
C ASP A 120 6.94 10.24 -4.14
N TYR A 121 8.15 10.17 -3.56
CA TYR A 121 8.32 10.40 -2.12
C TYR A 121 7.95 11.80 -1.68
N ASN A 122 8.29 12.83 -2.47
CA ASN A 122 7.88 14.20 -2.22
C ASN A 122 6.36 14.37 -2.30
N LEU A 123 5.73 13.68 -3.25
CA LEU A 123 4.28 13.63 -3.38
C LEU A 123 3.63 13.01 -2.12
N VAL A 124 4.13 11.88 -1.62
CA VAL A 124 3.65 11.27 -0.37
C VAL A 124 3.90 12.17 0.84
N GLY A 125 5.07 12.83 0.90
CA GLY A 125 5.43 13.73 1.98
C GLY A 125 5.45 13.07 3.36
N SER A 126 5.95 11.83 3.45
CA SER A 126 6.22 11.11 4.70
C SER A 126 7.66 10.61 4.71
N PRO A 127 8.55 11.20 5.54
CA PRO A 127 9.90 10.71 5.75
C PRO A 127 9.93 9.26 6.25
N THR A 128 8.97 8.87 7.10
CA THR A 128 8.88 7.50 7.60
C THR A 128 8.56 6.52 6.48
N PHE A 129 7.58 6.84 5.62
CA PHE A 129 7.24 6.00 4.47
C PHE A 129 8.42 5.83 3.51
N LYS A 130 9.13 6.93 3.20
CA LYS A 130 10.34 6.89 2.38
C LYS A 130 11.37 5.92 2.96
N LYS A 131 11.69 6.06 4.24
CA LYS A 131 12.65 5.20 4.93
C LYS A 131 12.21 3.73 4.92
N THR A 132 10.93 3.45 5.16
CA THR A 132 10.37 2.09 5.12
C THR A 132 10.54 1.47 3.73
N MET A 133 10.13 2.19 2.67
CA MET A 133 10.23 1.69 1.30
C MET A 133 11.69 1.48 0.86
N GLU A 134 12.59 2.41 1.17
CA GLU A 134 14.03 2.25 0.92
C GLU A 134 14.62 1.03 1.65
N THR A 135 14.18 0.77 2.88
CA THR A 135 14.59 -0.40 3.66
C THR A 135 14.11 -1.70 3.00
N ILE A 136 12.83 -1.76 2.61
CA ILE A 136 12.26 -2.93 1.91
C ILE A 136 13.03 -3.20 0.62
N PHE A 137 13.17 -2.21 -0.27
CA PHE A 137 13.84 -2.38 -1.56
C PHE A 137 15.35 -2.62 -1.46
N SER A 138 16.00 -2.26 -0.34
CA SER A 138 17.42 -2.55 -0.12
C SER A 138 17.67 -3.91 0.50
N THR A 139 16.74 -4.41 1.31
CA THR A 139 16.84 -5.70 2.00
C THR A 139 16.56 -6.88 1.06
N TYR A 140 15.54 -6.76 0.21
CA TYR A 140 15.05 -7.86 -0.63
C TYR A 140 15.36 -7.66 -2.13
N LYS A 141 16.58 -7.20 -2.45
CA LYS A 141 17.04 -6.94 -3.83
C LYS A 141 17.15 -8.18 -4.71
#